data_AF-A0A6L9QTB7-F1
#
_entry.id   AF-A0A6L9QTB7-F1
#
_cell.length_a   1.000
_cell.length_b   1.000
_cell.length_c   1.000
_cell.angle_alpha   90.00
_cell.angle_beta   90.00
_cell.angle_gamma   90.00
#
_symmetry.space_group_name_H-M   'P 1'
#
loop_
_entity.id
_entity.type
_entity.pdbx_description
1 polymer ?
#
loop_
_entity_poly.entity_id
_entity_poly.type
_entity_poly.pdbx_seq_one_letter_code
_entity_poly.pdbx_strand_id
1 'polypeptide(L)'
;YREAIDRLGRAGVPGELARARLLYGEWLRRRQRRRAARDELRGAHEAFTAMGMAAFAGRAADELQATGEHVRRHAAETVSELTPQEAQIVRLVREGLTNPEIGARLFISPRTVEWHLRKTFGKLGITSRRQLQRTSTTGRA
;
A
#
# COMPACT_ATOMS: atom_id res chain seq x y z
N TYR A 1 21.94 8.98 12.50
CA TYR A 1 20.69 8.21 12.27
C TYR A 1 20.88 6.72 12.48
N ARG A 2 21.62 5.99 11.63
CA ARG A 2 21.79 4.52 11.77
C ARG A 2 22.33 4.07 13.13
N GLU A 3 23.35 4.75 13.63
CA GLU A 3 23.93 4.47 14.96
C GLU A 3 22.91 4.67 16.10
N ALA A 4 22.06 5.70 16.00
CA ALA A 4 20.99 5.93 16.97
C ALA A 4 19.93 4.83 16.91
N ILE A 5 19.54 4.38 15.71
CA ILE A 5 18.56 3.30 15.52
C ILE A 5 19.08 1.98 16.10
N ASP A 6 20.37 1.65 15.89
CA ASP A 6 20.98 0.44 16.46
C ASP A 6 21.02 0.50 17.99
N ARG A 7 21.49 1.61 18.58
CA ARG A 7 21.57 1.77 20.04
C ARG A 7 20.18 1.76 20.70
N LEU A 8 19.20 2.46 20.13
CA LEU A 8 17.82 2.51 20.66
C LEU A 8 17.09 1.18 20.52
N GLY A 9 17.39 0.42 19.44
CA GLY A 9 16.89 -0.94 19.27
C GLY A 9 17.38 -1.89 20.36
N ARG A 10 18.64 -1.73 20.79
CA ARG A 10 19.22 -2.53 21.89
C ARG A 10 18.78 -2.07 23.27
N ALA A 11 18.52 -0.77 23.44
CA ALA A 11 18.13 -0.18 24.73
C ALA A 11 16.66 -0.44 25.12
N GLY A 12 15.84 -0.97 24.20
CA GLY A 12 14.44 -1.28 24.51
C GLY A 12 13.54 -0.05 24.66
N VAL A 13 13.84 1.04 23.95
CA VAL A 13 13.07 2.29 23.99
C VAL A 13 12.26 2.47 22.70
N PRO A 14 11.10 1.79 22.55
CA PRO A 14 10.39 1.68 21.26
C PRO A 14 9.91 3.03 20.71
N GLY A 15 9.53 3.97 21.58
CA GLY A 15 9.11 5.31 21.18
C GLY A 15 10.24 6.13 20.54
N GLU A 16 11.42 6.14 21.15
CA GLU A 16 12.59 6.85 20.64
C GLU A 16 13.15 6.20 19.38
N LEU A 17 13.14 4.86 19.33
CA LEU A 17 13.49 4.10 18.13
C LEU A 17 12.56 4.47 16.96
N ALA A 18 11.24 4.47 17.17
CA ALA A 18 10.27 4.83 16.15
C ALA A 18 10.46 6.27 15.65
N ARG A 19 10.78 7.20 16.56
CA ARG A 19 11.09 8.59 16.21
C ARG A 19 12.38 8.72 15.41
N ALA A 20 13.43 7.98 15.78
CA ALA A 20 14.69 7.95 15.04
C ALA A 20 14.50 7.38 13.61
N ARG A 21 13.69 6.34 13.47
CA ARG A 21 13.30 5.77 12.16
C ARG A 21 12.51 6.75 11.31
N LEU A 22 11.52 7.45 11.88
CA LEU A 22 10.74 8.49 11.17
C LEU A 22 11.64 9.58 10.59
N LEU A 23 12.50 10.19 11.43
CA LEU A 23 13.41 11.25 11.00
C LEU A 23 14.40 10.76 9.93
N TYR A 24 14.90 9.53 10.07
CA TYR A 24 15.81 8.96 9.08
C TYR A 24 15.11 8.68 7.75
N GLY A 25 13.88 8.17 7.80
CA GLY A 25 13.02 7.94 6.65
C GLY A 25 12.73 9.21 5.85
N GLU A 26 12.37 10.31 6.53
CA GLU A 26 12.19 11.64 5.91
C GLU A 26 13.45 12.13 5.20
N TRP A 27 14.60 12.00 5.87
CA TRP A 27 15.88 12.39 5.31
C TRP A 27 16.23 11.56 4.07
N LEU A 28 15.99 10.26 4.09
CA LEU A 28 16.19 9.36 2.95
C LEU A 28 15.29 9.73 1.78
N ARG A 29 14.01 10.09 2.03
CA ARG A 29 13.09 10.56 1.00
C ARG A 29 13.61 11.82 0.31
N ARG A 30 14.04 12.82 1.08
CA ARG A 30 14.60 14.08 0.54
C ARG A 30 15.86 13.83 -0.30
N ARG A 31 16.65 12.81 0.02
CA ARG A 31 17.79 12.33 -0.79
C ARG A 31 17.42 11.40 -1.95
N GLN A 32 16.13 11.28 -2.30
CA GLN A 32 15.61 10.41 -3.35
C GLN A 32 15.89 8.90 -3.16
N ARG A 33 16.30 8.46 -1.95
CA ARG A 33 16.57 7.06 -1.61
C ARG A 33 15.29 6.32 -1.23
N ARG A 34 14.33 6.27 -2.17
CA ARG A 34 12.93 5.89 -1.95
C ARG A 34 12.72 4.50 -1.34
N ARG A 35 13.53 3.48 -1.69
CA ARG A 35 13.38 2.12 -1.12
C ARG A 35 13.72 2.13 0.37
N ALA A 36 14.95 2.52 0.71
CA ALA A 36 15.39 2.61 2.11
C ALA A 36 14.52 3.54 2.96
N ALA A 37 14.00 4.63 2.38
CA ALA A 37 13.06 5.51 3.08
C ALA A 37 11.81 4.76 3.55
N ARG A 38 11.25 3.87 2.71
CA ARG A 38 10.03 3.14 3.05
C ARG A 38 10.24 2.13 4.16
N ASP A 39 11.37 1.43 4.15
CA ASP A 39 11.67 0.42 5.16
C ASP A 39 11.66 1.06 6.56
N GLU A 40 12.30 2.24 6.69
CA GLU A 40 12.34 3.00 7.94
C GLU A 40 10.97 3.62 8.31
N LEU A 41 10.30 4.24 7.34
CA LEU A 41 9.00 4.90 7.56
C LEU A 41 7.89 3.89 7.90
N ARG A 42 7.92 2.68 7.33
CA ARG A 42 6.97 1.60 7.66
C ARG A 42 7.20 1.10 9.08
N GLY A 43 8.46 0.83 9.44
CA GLY A 43 8.81 0.43 10.81
C GLY A 43 8.46 1.50 11.85
N ALA A 44 8.52 2.79 11.50
CA ALA A 44 8.05 3.86 12.36
C ALA A 44 6.51 3.90 12.46
N HIS A 45 5.80 3.78 11.34
CA HIS A 45 4.34 3.80 11.29
C HIS A 45 3.71 2.66 12.10
N GLU A 46 4.21 1.43 11.93
CA GLU A 46 3.74 0.25 12.67
C GLU A 46 3.94 0.43 14.18
N ALA A 47 5.12 0.91 14.60
CA ALA A 47 5.43 1.15 16.00
C ALA A 47 4.54 2.24 16.61
N PHE A 48 4.34 3.37 15.93
CA PHE A 48 3.47 4.45 16.42
C PHE A 48 2.01 4.02 16.48
N THR A 49 1.55 3.19 15.54
CA THR A 49 0.19 2.64 15.54
C THR A 49 0.00 1.71 16.73
N ALA A 50 0.95 0.80 16.99
CA ALA A 50 0.91 -0.09 18.14
C ALA A 50 0.93 0.65 19.49
N MET A 51 1.60 1.80 19.56
CA MET A 51 1.64 2.67 20.74
C MET A 51 0.46 3.65 20.84
N GLY A 52 -0.47 3.68 19.87
CA GLY A 52 -1.60 4.63 19.87
C GLY A 52 -1.19 6.09 19.59
N MET A 53 0.02 6.33 19.08
CA MET A 53 0.56 7.68 18.81
C MET A 53 0.09 8.21 17.44
N ALA A 54 -1.22 8.46 17.31
CA ALA A 54 -1.88 8.74 16.03
C ALA A 54 -1.25 9.88 15.20
N ALA A 55 -0.81 10.98 15.83
CA ALA A 55 -0.18 12.10 15.14
C ALA A 55 1.14 11.70 14.45
N PHE A 56 1.96 10.88 15.13
CA PHE A 56 3.21 10.38 14.56
C PHE A 56 2.98 9.29 13.51
N ALA A 57 1.97 8.45 13.72
CA ALA A 57 1.56 7.44 12.74
C ALA A 57 1.08 8.08 11.43
N GLY A 58 0.26 9.14 11.52
CA GLY A 58 -0.21 9.92 10.37
C GLY A 58 0.94 10.56 9.58
N ARG A 59 1.88 11.22 10.27
CA ARG A 59 3.06 11.80 9.63
C ARG A 59 3.92 10.75 8.92
N ALA A 60 4.13 9.59 9.52
CA ALA A 60 4.86 8.49 8.88
C ALA A 60 4.13 8.00 7.61
N ALA A 61 2.80 7.93 7.65
CA ALA A 61 1.97 7.56 6.49
C ALA A 61 2.09 8.58 5.36
N ASP A 62 2.01 9.88 5.65
CA ASP A 62 2.17 10.96 4.65
C ASP A 62 3.54 10.91 3.97
N GLU A 63 4.59 10.63 4.74
CA GLU A 63 5.94 10.46 4.21
C GLU A 63 6.07 9.20 3.33
N LEU A 64 5.42 8.07 3.70
CA LEU A 64 5.34 6.86 2.86
C LEU A 64 4.66 7.15 1.52
N GLN A 65 3.55 7.90 1.54
CA GLN A 65 2.87 8.38 0.32
C GLN A 65 3.83 9.17 -0.57
N ALA A 66 4.59 10.09 0.03
CA ALA A 66 5.56 10.95 -0.66
C ALA A 66 6.78 10.17 -1.25
N THR A 67 7.05 8.93 -0.83
CA THR A 67 8.07 8.07 -1.47
C THR A 67 7.58 7.38 -2.76
N GLY A 68 6.33 7.60 -3.15
CA GLY A 68 5.68 6.90 -4.26
C GLY A 68 5.50 5.41 -3.97
N GLU A 69 5.27 5.02 -2.72
CA GLU A 69 5.00 3.62 -2.34
C GLU A 69 3.79 3.04 -3.08
N HIS A 70 2.78 3.88 -3.40
CA HIS A 70 1.65 3.50 -4.25
C HIS A 70 2.08 2.96 -5.63
N VAL A 71 3.27 3.30 -6.12
CA VAL A 71 3.80 2.83 -7.42
C VAL A 71 4.56 1.50 -7.28
N ARG A 72 5.07 1.13 -6.10
CA ARG A 72 5.97 -0.04 -5.93
C ARG A 72 5.40 -1.22 -5.13
N ARG A 73 4.23 -1.11 -4.50
CA ARG A 73 3.48 -2.29 -3.97
C ARG A 73 2.96 -3.26 -5.06
N HIS A 74 3.32 -3.04 -6.33
CA HIS A 74 2.86 -3.82 -7.48
C HIS A 74 3.79 -4.95 -7.93
N ALA A 75 4.98 -5.11 -7.35
CA ALA A 75 6.01 -5.96 -7.95
C ALA A 75 6.38 -7.24 -7.16
N ALA A 76 5.77 -7.54 -6.00
CA ALA A 76 6.34 -8.59 -5.13
C ALA A 76 5.33 -9.43 -4.31
N GLU A 77 4.12 -9.69 -4.80
CA GLU A 77 3.22 -10.66 -4.16
C GLU A 77 2.48 -11.51 -5.20
N THR A 78 3.08 -12.67 -5.50
CA THR A 78 2.46 -13.86 -6.10
C THR A 78 2.50 -14.89 -4.96
N VAL A 79 1.42 -15.45 -4.40
CA VAL A 79 0.46 -16.40 -4.96
C VAL A 79 -0.86 -16.29 -4.18
N SER A 80 -1.83 -15.59 -4.77
CA SER A 80 -3.30 -15.65 -4.59
C SER A 80 -3.79 -14.47 -5.40
N GLU A 81 -4.26 -14.73 -6.62
CA GLU A 81 -4.18 -13.77 -7.74
C GLU A 81 -4.90 -12.43 -7.53
N LEU A 82 -5.78 -12.29 -6.53
CA LEU A 82 -6.37 -11.01 -6.14
C LEU A 82 -6.51 -10.95 -4.62
N THR A 83 -6.31 -9.76 -4.03
CA THR A 83 -6.74 -9.52 -2.65
C THR A 83 -8.28 -9.57 -2.55
N PRO A 84 -8.89 -9.75 -1.37
CA PRO A 84 -10.35 -9.78 -1.24
C PRO A 84 -11.05 -8.55 -1.83
N GLN A 85 -10.47 -7.37 -1.63
CA GLN A 85 -10.99 -6.11 -2.20
C GLN A 85 -10.83 -6.04 -3.72
N GLU A 86 -9.71 -6.54 -4.26
CA GLU A 86 -9.48 -6.64 -5.71
C GLU A 86 -10.48 -7.61 -6.37
N ALA A 87 -10.72 -8.77 -5.76
CA ALA A 87 -11.69 -9.76 -6.22
C ALA A 87 -13.14 -9.20 -6.20
N GLN A 88 -13.49 -8.46 -5.14
CA GLN A 88 -14.78 -7.78 -5.05
C GLN A 88 -14.99 -6.73 -6.14
N ILE A 89 -13.97 -5.92 -6.43
CA ILE A 89 -14.02 -4.93 -7.53
C ILE A 89 -14.13 -5.62 -8.89
N VAL A 90 -13.36 -6.69 -9.13
CA VAL A 90 -13.43 -7.47 -10.39
C VAL A 90 -14.82 -8.06 -10.60
N ARG A 91 -15.46 -8.60 -9.56
CA ARG A 91 -16.82 -9.12 -9.63
C ARG A 91 -17.83 -8.04 -10.04
N LEU A 92 -17.79 -6.87 -9.41
CA LEU A 92 -18.70 -5.76 -9.75
C LEU A 92 -18.47 -5.23 -11.18
N VAL A 93 -17.22 -5.26 -11.67
CA VAL A 93 -16.94 -4.92 -13.08
C VAL A 93 -17.54 -5.92 -14.06
N ARG A 94 -17.50 -7.22 -13.72
CA ARG A 94 -18.14 -8.28 -14.52
C ARG A 94 -19.66 -8.17 -14.52
N GLU A 95 -20.25 -7.68 -13.43
CA GLU A 95 -21.67 -7.33 -13.34
C GLU A 95 -22.04 -6.07 -14.15
N GLY A 96 -21.04 -5.36 -14.70
CA GLY A 96 -21.25 -4.20 -15.58
C GLY A 96 -21.09 -2.84 -14.91
N LEU A 97 -20.90 -2.77 -13.59
CA LEU A 97 -20.91 -1.50 -12.84
C LEU A 97 -19.73 -0.59 -13.18
N THR A 98 -20.01 0.68 -13.41
CA THR A 98 -19.02 1.74 -13.64
C THR A 98 -18.21 2.06 -12.38
N ASN A 99 -17.05 2.71 -12.52
CA ASN A 99 -16.20 3.04 -11.37
C ASN A 99 -16.92 3.91 -10.31
N PRO A 100 -17.79 4.90 -10.67
CA PRO A 100 -18.60 5.62 -9.69
C PRO A 100 -19.60 4.74 -8.93
N GLU A 101 -20.28 3.82 -9.62
CA GLU A 101 -21.25 2.91 -8.99
C GLU A 101 -20.55 1.92 -8.05
N ILE A 102 -19.39 1.40 -8.46
CA ILE A 102 -18.53 0.56 -7.61
C ILE A 102 -18.07 1.36 -6.39
N GLY A 103 -17.63 2.60 -6.60
CA GLY A 103 -17.18 3.47 -5.52
C GLY A 103 -18.27 3.73 -4.49
N ALA A 104 -19.49 4.01 -4.95
CA ALA A 104 -20.65 4.19 -4.09
C ALA A 104 -20.98 2.91 -3.30
N ARG A 105 -20.93 1.73 -3.94
CA ARG A 105 -21.25 0.44 -3.29
C ARG A 105 -20.18 -0.03 -2.31
N LEU A 106 -18.93 0.36 -2.51
CA LEU A 106 -17.79 -0.02 -1.67
C LEU A 106 -17.33 1.10 -0.73
N PHE A 107 -18.02 2.25 -0.72
CA PHE A 107 -17.66 3.43 0.07
C PHE A 107 -16.22 3.93 -0.18
N ILE A 108 -15.79 3.94 -1.44
CA ILE A 108 -14.46 4.41 -1.88
C ILE A 108 -14.57 5.33 -3.09
N SER A 109 -13.55 6.16 -3.32
CA SER A 109 -13.57 7.06 -4.48
C SER A 109 -13.51 6.31 -5.82
N PRO A 110 -14.10 6.83 -6.91
CA PRO A 110 -13.97 6.25 -8.25
C PRO A 110 -12.51 6.13 -8.71
N ARG A 111 -11.65 7.05 -8.25
CA ARG A 111 -10.20 7.05 -8.50
C ARG A 111 -9.49 5.90 -7.76
N THR A 112 -9.97 5.53 -6.58
CA THR A 112 -9.51 4.35 -5.84
C THR A 112 -9.89 3.08 -6.60
N VAL A 113 -11.10 3.00 -7.15
CA VAL A 113 -11.54 1.87 -8.00
C VAL A 113 -10.65 1.74 -9.25
N GLU A 114 -10.36 2.85 -9.92
CA GLU A 114 -9.46 2.86 -11.09
C GLU A 114 -8.05 2.34 -10.75
N TRP A 115 -7.51 2.75 -9.60
CA TRP A 115 -6.22 2.27 -9.11
C TRP A 115 -6.23 0.75 -8.88
N HIS A 116 -7.27 0.22 -8.22
CA HIS A 116 -7.41 -1.23 -8.03
C HIS A 116 -7.51 -1.96 -9.37
N LEU A 117 -8.27 -1.43 -10.35
CA LEU A 117 -8.40 -2.06 -11.67
C LEU A 117 -7.05 -2.15 -12.40
N ARG A 118 -6.27 -1.07 -12.40
CA ARG A 118 -4.92 -1.07 -12.99
C ARG A 118 -4.01 -2.13 -12.36
N LYS A 119 -4.13 -2.36 -11.05
CA LYS A 119 -3.43 -3.44 -10.34
C LYS A 119 -3.89 -4.82 -10.78
N THR A 120 -5.19 -5.04 -10.80
CA THR A 120 -5.77 -6.33 -11.20
C THR A 120 -5.48 -6.68 -12.65
N PHE A 121 -5.39 -5.70 -13.55
CA PHE A 121 -5.04 -5.93 -14.96
C PHE A 121 -3.65 -6.54 -15.11
N GLY A 122 -2.65 -5.98 -14.40
CA GLY A 122 -1.30 -6.53 -14.39
C GLY A 122 -1.23 -7.93 -13.78
N LYS A 123 -2.06 -8.22 -12.76
CA LYS A 123 -2.13 -9.54 -12.12
C LYS A 123 -2.81 -10.60 -12.99
N LEU A 124 -3.86 -10.22 -13.72
CA LEU A 124 -4.67 -11.11 -14.55
C LEU A 124 -4.16 -11.20 -16.01
N GLY A 125 -3.06 -10.52 -16.35
CA GLY A 125 -2.51 -10.51 -17.70
C GLY A 125 -3.42 -9.88 -18.75
N ILE A 126 -4.31 -8.98 -18.34
CA ILE A 126 -5.29 -8.31 -19.23
C ILE A 126 -4.96 -6.84 -19.38
N THR A 127 -5.38 -6.24 -20.48
CA THR A 127 -5.06 -4.83 -20.81
C THR A 127 -6.28 -3.92 -20.80
N SER A 128 -7.49 -4.47 -20.68
CA SER A 128 -8.71 -3.66 -20.74
C SER A 128 -9.84 -4.18 -19.86
N ARG A 129 -10.70 -3.25 -19.45
CA ARG A 129 -11.96 -3.53 -18.75
C ARG A 129 -12.88 -4.47 -19.54
N ARG A 130 -12.96 -4.30 -20.86
CA ARG A 130 -13.73 -5.20 -21.74
C ARG A 130 -13.16 -6.63 -21.70
N GLN A 131 -11.85 -6.79 -21.64
CA GLN A 131 -11.21 -8.10 -21.50
C GLN A 131 -11.50 -8.73 -20.12
N LEU A 132 -11.55 -7.92 -19.05
CA LEU A 132 -11.96 -8.38 -17.71
C LEU A 132 -13.40 -8.90 -17.69
N GLN A 133 -14.31 -8.25 -18.43
CA GLN A 133 -15.71 -8.64 -18.53
C GLN A 133 -15.92 -9.94 -19.33
N ARG A 134 -15.05 -10.22 -20.31
CA ARG A 134 -15.14 -11.42 -21.16
C ARG A 134 -14.45 -12.65 -20.60
N THR A 135 -13.51 -12.49 -19.67
CA THR A 135 -12.79 -13.62 -19.06
C THR A 135 -13.67 -14.21 -17.96
N SER A 136 -14.19 -15.42 -18.16
CA SER A 136 -14.77 -16.21 -17.08
C SER A 136 -13.64 -16.73 -16.21
N THR A 137 -13.75 -16.61 -14.88
CA THR A 137 -12.87 -17.35 -13.98
C THR A 137 -13.30 -18.81 -14.07
N THR A 138 -12.73 -19.57 -15.01
CA THR A 138 -12.80 -21.03 -14.96
C THR A 138 -12.02 -21.45 -13.72
N GLY A 139 -12.72 -21.66 -12.61
CA GLY A 139 -12.18 -22.40 -11.47
C GLY A 139 -11.76 -23.77 -11.98
N ARG A 140 -10.46 -24.04 -12.01
CA ARG A 140 -9.96 -25.41 -12.14
C ARG A 140 -10.04 -26.06 -10.77
N ALA A 141 -10.65 -27.24 -10.79
CA ALA A 141 -10.95 -28.14 -9.69
C ALA A 141 -9.74 -28.48 -8.82
#